data_AF-A0A8T5NBJ7-F1
#
_entry.id   AF-A0A8T5NBJ7-F1
#
_cell.length_a   1.000
_cell.length_b   1.000
_cell.length_c   1.000
_cell.angle_alpha   90.00
_cell.angle_beta   90.00
_cell.angle_gamma   90.00
#
_symmetry.space_group_name_H-M   'P 1'
#
loop_
_entity.id
_entity.type
_entity.pdbx_description
1 polymer ?
#
loop_
_entity_poly.entity_id
_entity_poly.type
_entity_poly.pdbx_seq_one_letter_code
_entity_poly.pdbx_strand_id
1 'polypeptide(L)'
;MEFSKEELKEIVLSSYELLLKIPAPEANNNGKFEIKSRSKLKNLPESLREMEDASASITHFVKTASYFLPRADKGGRDDIIMQPFLDILLNKVIGIQSREKDAKRARENIKYLLGYTNWNVDAVCTIFTASKGDIIEIKRRLQTMLGAELNIIGAAESTEKLVSEIIKWKQSASESRQYGGR
;
A
#
# COMPACT_ATOMS: atom_id res chain seq x y z
N MET A 1 -0.95 -19.22 -14.61
CA MET A 1 -0.12 -18.17 -15.24
C MET A 1 0.96 -17.83 -14.24
N GLU A 2 2.22 -17.86 -14.65
CA GLU A 2 3.37 -17.59 -13.79
C GLU A 2 3.99 -16.24 -14.17
N PHE A 3 4.32 -15.45 -13.15
CA PHE A 3 5.05 -14.20 -13.33
C PHE A 3 6.53 -14.47 -13.42
N SER A 4 7.23 -13.77 -14.32
CA SER A 4 8.69 -13.74 -14.30
C SER A 4 9.19 -13.04 -13.04
N LYS A 5 10.47 -13.27 -12.71
CA LYS A 5 11.12 -12.60 -11.58
C LYS A 5 11.11 -11.08 -11.75
N GLU A 6 11.31 -10.60 -12.97
CA GLU A 6 11.31 -9.18 -13.33
C GLU A 6 9.92 -8.56 -13.17
N GLU A 7 8.87 -9.28 -13.58
CA GLU A 7 7.49 -8.83 -13.40
C GLU A 7 7.12 -8.75 -11.91
N LEU A 8 7.51 -9.77 -11.13
CA LEU A 8 7.34 -9.73 -9.67
C LEU A 8 8.13 -8.59 -9.04
N LYS A 9 9.36 -8.33 -9.50
CA LYS A 9 10.16 -7.19 -9.04
C LYS A 9 9.41 -5.88 -9.25
N GLU A 10 8.83 -5.66 -10.42
CA GLU A 10 8.06 -4.45 -10.71
C GLU A 10 6.81 -4.32 -9.82
N ILE A 11 6.06 -5.41 -9.66
CA ILE A 11 4.84 -5.44 -8.84
C ILE A 11 5.16 -5.14 -7.38
N VAL A 12 6.14 -5.83 -6.80
CA VAL A 12 6.51 -5.67 -5.39
C VAL A 12 7.01 -4.26 -5.12
N LEU A 13 7.91 -3.72 -5.96
CA LEU A 13 8.39 -2.34 -5.79
C LEU A 13 7.26 -1.32 -5.95
N SER A 14 6.39 -1.49 -6.95
CA SER A 14 5.21 -0.62 -7.12
C SER A 14 4.25 -0.69 -5.92
N SER A 15 4.13 -1.86 -5.29
CA SER A 15 3.30 -2.03 -4.10
C SER A 15 3.84 -1.26 -2.89
N TYR A 16 5.17 -1.10 -2.79
CA TYR A 16 5.82 -0.26 -1.78
C TYR A 16 5.69 1.22 -2.09
N GLU A 17 5.75 1.63 -3.36
CA GLU A 17 5.44 3.01 -3.75
C GLU A 17 4.02 3.40 -3.35
N LEU A 18 3.06 2.48 -3.52
CA LEU A 18 1.69 2.65 -3.04
C LEU A 18 1.61 2.68 -1.52
N LEU A 19 2.28 1.75 -0.83
CA LEU A 19 2.37 1.72 0.63
C LEU A 19 2.82 3.09 1.17
N LEU A 20 3.85 3.70 0.58
CA LEU A 20 4.39 4.98 1.03
C LEU A 20 3.43 6.17 0.87
N LYS A 21 2.29 6.01 0.17
CA LYS A 21 1.25 7.03 0.02
C LYS A 21 0.02 6.82 0.88
N ILE A 22 -0.05 5.71 1.64
CA ILE A 22 -1.11 5.56 2.63
C ILE A 22 -0.78 6.38 3.89
N PRO A 23 -1.78 6.67 4.73
CA PRO A 23 -1.56 7.32 6.01
C PRO A 23 -0.70 6.47 6.93
N ALA A 24 0.17 7.13 7.70
CA ALA A 24 0.94 6.46 8.73
C ALA A 24 0.02 5.71 9.71
N PRO A 25 0.37 4.48 10.13
CA PRO A 25 -0.39 3.77 11.16
C PRO A 25 -0.40 4.54 12.49
N GLU A 26 -1.56 4.63 13.13
CA GLU A 26 -1.77 5.25 14.44
C GLU A 26 -2.02 4.18 15.50
N ALA A 27 -1.53 4.40 16.72
CA ALA A 27 -1.84 3.51 17.83
C ALA A 27 -3.28 3.74 18.31
N ASN A 28 -4.06 2.67 18.38
CA ASN A 28 -5.38 2.69 19.00
C ASN A 28 -5.29 2.58 20.54
N ASN A 29 -6.44 2.62 21.21
CA ASN A 29 -6.54 2.57 22.69
C ASN A 29 -5.98 1.28 23.30
N ASN A 30 -5.79 0.21 22.50
CA ASN A 30 -5.21 -1.06 22.93
C ASN A 30 -3.71 -1.16 22.62
N GLY A 31 -3.07 -0.06 22.19
CA GLY A 31 -1.66 -0.03 21.81
C GLY A 31 -1.34 -0.75 20.49
N LYS A 32 -2.35 -1.13 19.70
CA LYS A 32 -2.17 -1.72 18.38
C LYS A 32 -2.15 -0.62 17.33
N PHE A 33 -1.21 -0.70 16.40
CA PHE A 33 -1.12 0.22 15.28
C PHE A 33 -2.07 -0.21 14.17
N GLU A 34 -2.87 0.74 13.67
CA GLU A 34 -3.84 0.52 12.59
C GLU A 34 -3.95 1.73 11.66
N ILE A 35 -4.53 1.50 10.48
CA ILE A 35 -4.87 2.56 9.53
C ILE A 35 -6.39 2.63 9.47
N LYS A 36 -6.98 3.81 9.69
CA LYS A 36 -8.45 4.00 9.67
C LYS A 36 -9.08 3.52 8.36
N SER A 37 -8.43 3.83 7.23
CA SER A 37 -8.86 3.42 5.89
C SER A 37 -8.56 1.95 5.52
N ARG A 38 -8.12 1.11 6.47
CA ARG A 38 -7.69 -0.28 6.20
C ARG A 38 -8.79 -1.12 5.56
N SER A 39 -10.02 -1.00 6.04
CA SER A 39 -11.19 -1.73 5.50
C SER A 39 -11.39 -1.44 4.02
N LYS A 40 -11.21 -0.17 3.61
CA LYS A 40 -11.34 0.23 2.22
C LYS A 40 -10.29 -0.45 1.34
N LEU A 41 -9.03 -0.46 1.78
CA LEU A 41 -7.93 -1.10 1.06
C LEU A 41 -8.15 -2.62 0.89
N LYS A 42 -8.70 -3.30 1.91
CA LYS A 42 -9.03 -4.74 1.85
C LYS A 42 -10.11 -5.04 0.81
N ASN A 43 -11.05 -4.12 0.60
CA ASN A 43 -12.20 -4.33 -0.27
C ASN A 43 -11.92 -3.96 -1.73
N LEU A 44 -10.88 -3.17 -2.02
CA LEU A 44 -10.53 -2.79 -3.39
C LEU A 44 -10.42 -3.97 -4.38
N PRO A 45 -9.75 -5.09 -4.03
CA PRO A 45 -9.61 -6.22 -4.96
C PRO A 45 -10.93 -6.89 -5.33
N GLU A 46 -11.99 -6.75 -4.52
CA GLU A 46 -13.28 -7.40 -4.81
C GLU A 46 -13.93 -6.82 -6.07
N SER A 47 -13.75 -5.52 -6.33
CA SER A 47 -14.26 -4.90 -7.56
C SER A 47 -13.61 -5.44 -8.84
N LEU A 48 -12.47 -6.13 -8.75
CA LEU A 48 -11.83 -6.86 -9.86
C LEU A 48 -12.39 -8.29 -10.06
N ARG A 49 -13.34 -8.72 -9.23
CA ARG A 49 -13.98 -10.04 -9.30
C ARG A 49 -15.45 -9.98 -9.71
N GLU A 50 -16.07 -8.80 -9.65
CA GLU A 50 -17.50 -8.61 -9.92
C GLU A 50 -17.92 -8.87 -11.37
N MET A 51 -16.97 -8.87 -12.31
CA MET A 51 -17.25 -9.04 -13.74
C MET A 51 -16.42 -10.19 -14.32
N GLU A 52 -17.07 -11.04 -15.12
CA GLU A 52 -16.40 -12.14 -15.83
C GLU A 52 -15.40 -11.61 -16.86
N ASP A 53 -15.84 -10.63 -17.67
CA ASP A 53 -14.97 -9.97 -18.65
C ASP A 53 -13.88 -9.15 -17.95
N ALA A 54 -12.63 -9.43 -18.31
CA ALA A 54 -11.47 -8.84 -17.64
C ALA A 54 -11.32 -7.35 -17.95
N SER A 55 -11.67 -6.90 -19.15
CA SER A 55 -11.56 -5.48 -19.54
C SER A 55 -12.61 -4.62 -18.83
N ALA A 56 -13.86 -5.12 -18.81
CA ALA A 56 -14.96 -4.51 -18.06
C ALA A 56 -14.65 -4.47 -16.57
N SER A 57 -14.08 -5.55 -16.02
CA SER A 57 -13.65 -5.62 -14.62
C SER A 57 -12.62 -4.55 -14.26
N ILE A 58 -11.59 -4.34 -15.09
CA ILE A 58 -10.59 -3.29 -14.82
C ILE A 58 -11.22 -1.89 -14.93
N THR A 59 -12.09 -1.67 -15.91
CA THR A 59 -12.82 -0.41 -16.06
C THR A 59 -13.72 -0.13 -14.85
N HIS A 60 -14.41 -1.17 -14.35
CA HIS A 60 -15.24 -1.08 -13.16
C HIS A 60 -14.42 -0.80 -11.90
N PHE A 61 -13.27 -1.45 -11.76
CA PHE A 61 -12.31 -1.20 -10.69
C PHE A 61 -11.89 0.27 -10.65
N VAL A 62 -11.51 0.86 -11.79
CA VAL A 62 -11.10 2.28 -11.87
C VAL A 62 -12.21 3.20 -11.36
N LYS A 63 -13.45 2.99 -11.80
CA LYS A 63 -14.61 3.75 -11.33
C LYS A 63 -14.84 3.56 -9.83
N THR A 64 -14.80 2.32 -9.36
CA THR A 64 -15.05 1.98 -7.95
C THR A 64 -13.99 2.58 -7.05
N ALA A 65 -12.70 2.41 -7.37
CA ALA A 65 -11.60 2.98 -6.60
C ALA A 65 -11.72 4.51 -6.52
N SER A 66 -12.02 5.18 -7.64
CA SER A 66 -12.16 6.64 -7.71
C SER A 66 -13.37 7.16 -6.94
N TYR A 67 -14.44 6.37 -6.85
CA TYR A 67 -15.64 6.71 -6.09
C TYR A 67 -15.46 6.43 -4.59
N PHE A 68 -14.87 5.29 -4.26
CA PHE A 68 -14.87 4.73 -2.91
C PHE A 68 -13.72 5.21 -2.04
N LEU A 69 -12.52 5.37 -2.60
CA LEU A 69 -11.34 5.80 -1.82
C LEU A 69 -11.47 7.22 -1.28
N PRO A 70 -11.88 8.23 -2.08
CA PRO A 70 -11.98 9.59 -1.59
C PRO A 70 -13.06 9.79 -0.54
N ARG A 71 -14.17 9.03 -0.55
CA ARG A 71 -15.35 9.29 0.31
C ARG A 71 -15.27 8.61 1.69
N ALA A 72 -14.27 8.91 2.51
CA ALA A 72 -14.14 8.27 3.82
C ALA A 72 -15.17 8.82 4.80
N ASP A 73 -16.27 8.06 4.94
CA ASP A 73 -17.32 8.14 5.96
C ASP A 73 -17.85 9.55 6.28
N LYS A 74 -19.02 9.87 5.70
CA LYS A 74 -19.92 10.98 6.05
C LYS A 74 -19.25 12.11 6.88
N GLY A 75 -18.62 13.05 6.18
CA GLY A 75 -18.46 14.43 6.65
C GLY A 75 -17.26 14.71 7.56
N GLY A 76 -16.05 14.67 7.00
CA GLY A 76 -14.85 15.22 7.65
C GLY A 76 -13.75 15.48 6.64
N ARG A 77 -12.81 16.39 6.95
CA ARG A 77 -11.71 16.88 6.09
C ARG A 77 -10.70 15.81 5.59
N ASP A 78 -10.99 14.51 5.76
CA ASP A 78 -10.06 13.40 5.52
C ASP A 78 -10.20 12.77 4.11
N ASP A 79 -11.08 13.30 3.26
CA ASP A 79 -11.30 12.84 1.88
C ASP A 79 -10.08 13.10 0.95
N ILE A 80 -9.14 13.97 1.35
CA ILE A 80 -7.93 14.29 0.57
C ILE A 80 -6.76 13.35 0.91
N ILE A 81 -6.80 12.69 2.07
CA ILE A 81 -5.65 11.94 2.60
C ILE A 81 -5.33 10.71 1.74
N MET A 82 -6.34 10.08 1.14
CA MET A 82 -6.17 8.93 0.24
C MET A 82 -5.96 9.33 -1.22
N GLN A 83 -6.05 10.63 -1.57
CA GLN A 83 -5.89 11.10 -2.94
C GLN A 83 -4.49 10.75 -3.50
N PRO A 84 -3.37 10.97 -2.78
CA PRO A 84 -2.05 10.59 -3.28
C PRO A 84 -1.93 9.08 -3.55
N PHE A 85 -2.57 8.26 -2.73
CA PHE A 85 -2.62 6.81 -2.95
C PHE A 85 -3.43 6.47 -4.21
N LEU A 86 -4.62 7.08 -4.37
CA LEU A 86 -5.48 6.89 -5.53
C LEU A 86 -4.79 7.30 -6.83
N ASP A 87 -4.08 8.42 -6.85
CA ASP A 87 -3.40 8.92 -8.05
C ASP A 87 -2.30 7.95 -8.51
N ILE A 88 -1.45 7.47 -7.58
CA ILE A 88 -0.46 6.44 -7.93
C ILE A 88 -1.15 5.13 -8.30
N LEU A 89 -2.20 4.76 -7.55
CA LEU A 89 -3.29 3.84 -7.91
C LEU A 89 -3.50 3.71 -9.42
N LEU A 90 -4.18 4.73 -9.92
CA LEU A 90 -4.69 4.81 -11.27
C LEU A 90 -3.55 4.88 -12.29
N ASN A 91 -2.47 5.59 -11.98
CA ASN A 91 -1.29 5.64 -12.85
C ASN A 91 -0.65 4.26 -13.05
N LYS A 92 -0.53 3.44 -12.00
CA LYS A 92 -0.01 2.08 -12.10
C LYS A 92 -0.95 1.18 -12.91
N VAL A 93 -2.27 1.32 -12.72
CA VAL A 93 -3.28 0.57 -13.48
C VAL A 93 -3.21 0.90 -14.97
N ILE A 94 -3.13 2.19 -15.32
CA ILE A 94 -2.96 2.65 -16.70
C ILE A 94 -1.65 2.09 -17.28
N GLY A 95 -0.56 2.14 -16.52
CA GLY A 95 0.74 1.59 -16.93
C GLY A 95 0.70 0.07 -17.17
N ILE A 96 -0.05 -0.68 -16.37
CA ILE A 96 -0.27 -2.11 -16.58
C ILE A 96 -1.07 -2.32 -17.88
N GLN A 97 -2.19 -1.61 -18.07
CA GLN A 97 -3.03 -1.77 -19.26
C GLN A 97 -2.33 -1.36 -20.56
N SER A 98 -1.40 -0.41 -20.52
CA SER A 98 -0.67 0.01 -21.72
C SER A 98 0.39 -1.00 -22.18
N ARG A 99 0.93 -1.81 -21.26
CA ARG A 99 1.94 -2.84 -21.55
C ARG A 99 1.34 -4.20 -21.82
N GLU A 100 0.28 -4.56 -21.10
CA GLU A 100 -0.35 -5.88 -21.19
C GLU A 100 -1.43 -5.91 -22.27
N LYS A 101 -1.18 -6.68 -23.33
CA LYS A 101 -2.14 -6.85 -24.43
C LYS A 101 -3.32 -7.77 -24.05
N ASP A 102 -3.12 -8.66 -23.08
CA ASP A 102 -4.17 -9.55 -22.56
C ASP A 102 -4.81 -8.92 -21.32
N ALA A 103 -6.11 -8.61 -21.41
CA ALA A 103 -6.87 -8.06 -20.30
C ALA A 103 -6.91 -8.99 -19.07
N LYS A 104 -6.85 -10.32 -19.26
CA LYS A 104 -6.80 -11.27 -18.13
C LYS A 104 -5.47 -11.15 -17.37
N ARG A 105 -4.35 -11.02 -18.11
CA ARG A 105 -3.04 -10.76 -17.53
C ARG A 105 -2.98 -9.40 -16.84
N ALA A 106 -3.45 -8.34 -17.49
CA ALA A 106 -3.56 -7.02 -16.88
C ALA A 106 -4.35 -7.05 -15.55
N ARG A 107 -5.51 -7.73 -15.54
CA ARG A 107 -6.32 -7.88 -14.32
C ARG A 107 -5.55 -8.61 -13.22
N GLU A 108 -4.81 -9.66 -13.56
CA GLU A 108 -4.02 -10.40 -12.59
C GLU A 108 -2.86 -9.57 -12.02
N ASN A 109 -2.16 -8.80 -12.86
CA ASN A 109 -1.11 -7.87 -12.41
C ASN A 109 -1.67 -6.85 -11.40
N ILE A 110 -2.86 -6.30 -11.68
CA ILE A 110 -3.52 -5.34 -10.77
C ILE A 110 -3.91 -6.03 -9.45
N LYS A 111 -4.42 -7.27 -9.50
CA LYS A 111 -4.73 -8.04 -8.28
C LYS A 111 -3.49 -8.29 -7.43
N TYR A 112 -2.38 -8.68 -8.05
CA TYR A 112 -1.12 -8.90 -7.35
C TYR A 112 -0.58 -7.60 -6.75
N LEU A 113 -0.62 -6.48 -7.49
CA LEU A 113 -0.24 -5.17 -6.98
C LEU A 113 -1.03 -4.81 -5.72
N LEU A 114 -2.36 -4.91 -5.76
CA LEU A 114 -3.22 -4.63 -4.63
C LEU A 114 -3.03 -5.62 -3.47
N GLY A 115 -2.77 -6.89 -3.79
CA GLY A 115 -2.49 -7.95 -2.82
C GLY A 115 -1.23 -7.65 -2.01
N TYR A 116 -0.11 -7.38 -2.69
CA TYR A 116 1.13 -7.00 -2.04
C TYR A 116 0.99 -5.70 -1.25
N THR A 117 0.32 -4.68 -1.80
CA THR A 117 0.07 -3.43 -1.05
C THR A 117 -0.68 -3.72 0.25
N ASN A 118 -1.73 -4.55 0.20
CA ASN A 118 -2.50 -4.94 1.38
C ASN A 118 -1.68 -5.72 2.41
N TRP A 119 -0.85 -6.67 1.98
CA TRP A 119 0.03 -7.42 2.87
C TRP A 119 1.09 -6.54 3.51
N ASN A 120 1.68 -5.62 2.74
CA ASN A 120 2.68 -4.69 3.24
C ASN A 120 2.10 -3.76 4.32
N VAL A 121 0.86 -3.29 4.14
CA VAL A 121 0.14 -2.51 5.15
C VAL A 121 0.02 -3.30 6.46
N ASP A 122 -0.46 -4.54 6.38
CA ASP A 122 -0.65 -5.40 7.57
C ASP A 122 0.68 -5.72 8.25
N ALA A 123 1.73 -5.97 7.47
CA ALA A 123 3.06 -6.27 7.97
C ALA A 123 3.66 -5.09 8.74
N VAL A 124 3.58 -3.86 8.20
CA VAL A 124 4.03 -2.65 8.90
C VAL A 124 3.25 -2.45 10.19
N CYS A 125 1.92 -2.52 10.16
CA CYS A 125 1.08 -2.36 11.36
C CYS A 125 1.45 -3.38 12.44
N THR A 126 1.72 -4.62 12.03
CA THR A 126 2.15 -5.71 12.92
C THR A 126 3.52 -5.43 13.52
N ILE A 127 4.50 -4.99 12.72
CA ILE A 127 5.83 -4.62 13.19
C ILE A 127 5.74 -3.47 14.19
N PHE A 128 5.00 -2.41 13.86
CA PHE A 128 4.86 -1.24 14.74
C PHE A 128 4.23 -1.61 16.09
N THR A 129 3.24 -2.50 16.07
CA THR A 129 2.58 -3.05 17.27
C THR A 129 3.55 -3.90 18.10
N ALA A 130 4.23 -4.86 17.46
CA ALA A 130 5.13 -5.79 18.14
C ALA A 130 6.34 -5.07 18.78
N SER A 131 6.83 -4.02 18.13
CA SER A 131 7.94 -3.20 18.61
C SER A 131 7.52 -2.13 19.62
N LYS A 132 6.22 -2.00 19.94
CA LYS A 132 5.69 -0.99 20.89
C LYS A 132 6.15 0.43 20.59
N GLY A 133 6.38 0.76 19.32
CA GLY A 133 6.88 2.07 18.90
C GLY A 133 8.39 2.32 19.06
N ASP A 134 9.19 1.34 19.49
CA ASP A 134 10.65 1.44 19.51
C ASP A 134 11.21 1.50 18.07
N ILE A 135 11.79 2.66 17.72
CA ILE A 135 12.32 2.93 16.38
C ILE A 135 13.46 1.99 16.01
N ILE A 136 14.32 1.60 16.97
CA ILE A 136 15.47 0.73 16.70
C ILE A 136 14.97 -0.66 16.34
N GLU A 137 14.03 -1.20 17.13
CA GLU A 137 13.44 -2.52 16.88
C GLU A 137 12.55 -2.53 15.62
N ILE A 138 11.80 -1.45 15.36
CA ILE A 138 11.04 -1.28 14.11
C ILE A 138 11.99 -1.34 12.92
N LYS A 139 13.08 -0.55 12.95
CA LYS A 139 14.08 -0.51 11.87
C LYS A 139 14.66 -1.90 11.62
N ARG A 140 15.06 -2.59 12.68
CA ARG A 140 15.63 -3.95 12.60
C ARG A 140 14.66 -4.93 11.94
N ARG A 141 13.39 -4.95 12.37
CA ARG A 141 12.36 -5.85 11.81
C ARG A 141 12.02 -5.52 10.37
N LEU A 142 11.89 -4.24 10.03
CA LEU A 142 11.68 -3.80 8.64
C LEU A 142 12.84 -4.22 7.75
N GLN A 143 14.09 -4.02 8.20
CA GLN A 143 15.28 -4.45 7.47
C GLN A 143 15.32 -5.96 7.22
N THR A 144 14.96 -6.77 8.22
CA THR A 144 14.89 -8.24 8.06
C THR A 144 13.84 -8.64 7.04
N MET A 145 12.61 -8.12 7.17
CA MET A 145 11.50 -8.47 6.29
C MET A 145 11.74 -8.01 4.85
N LEU A 146 12.01 -6.71 4.66
CA LEU A 146 12.27 -6.12 3.35
C LEU A 146 13.53 -6.70 2.72
N GLY A 147 14.59 -6.92 3.50
CA GLY A 147 15.83 -7.51 3.00
C GLY A 147 15.61 -8.91 2.46
N ALA A 148 14.82 -9.75 3.15
CA ALA A 148 14.50 -11.09 2.68
C ALA A 148 13.66 -11.06 1.39
N GLU A 149 12.56 -10.29 1.38
CA GLU A 149 11.65 -10.23 0.22
C GLU A 149 12.34 -9.62 -1.01
N LEU A 150 12.99 -8.47 -0.85
CA LEU A 150 13.62 -7.77 -1.96
C LEU A 150 14.82 -8.54 -2.51
N ASN A 151 15.53 -9.33 -1.68
CA ASN A 151 16.59 -10.20 -2.18
C ASN A 151 16.06 -11.30 -3.09
N ILE A 152 14.91 -11.92 -2.78
CA ILE A 152 14.29 -12.96 -3.61
C ILE A 152 14.03 -12.45 -5.03
N ILE A 153 13.51 -11.23 -5.14
CA ILE A 153 13.21 -10.59 -6.43
C ILE A 153 14.41 -9.84 -7.06
N GLY A 154 15.59 -9.86 -6.43
CA GLY A 154 16.79 -9.19 -6.95
C GLY A 154 16.72 -7.66 -6.91
N ALA A 155 16.15 -7.11 -5.84
CA ALA A 155 15.96 -5.67 -5.57
C ALA A 155 16.54 -5.25 -4.19
N ALA A 156 17.51 -6.00 -3.66
CA ALA A 156 18.08 -5.80 -2.33
C ALA A 156 18.60 -4.37 -2.11
N GLU A 157 19.05 -3.70 -3.17
CA GLU A 157 19.49 -2.29 -3.19
C GLU A 157 18.41 -1.31 -2.72
N SER A 158 17.13 -1.65 -2.83
CA SER A 158 16.02 -0.78 -2.44
C SER A 158 15.67 -0.85 -0.95
N THR A 159 16.22 -1.82 -0.22
CA THR A 159 15.87 -2.12 1.18
C THR A 159 16.06 -0.91 2.08
N GLU A 160 17.26 -0.31 2.08
CA GLU A 160 17.59 0.78 2.99
C GLU A 160 16.72 2.01 2.74
N LYS A 161 16.49 2.34 1.47
CA LYS A 161 15.62 3.44 1.06
C LYS A 161 14.18 3.23 1.58
N LEU A 162 13.61 2.05 1.37
CA LEU A 162 12.24 1.75 1.79
C LEU A 162 12.09 1.76 3.32
N VAL A 163 13.05 1.19 4.04
CA VAL A 163 13.09 1.25 5.51
C VAL A 163 13.11 2.71 5.98
N SER A 164 13.97 3.54 5.38
CA SER A 164 14.09 4.95 5.73
C SER A 164 12.77 5.71 5.54
N GLU A 165 12.11 5.53 4.39
CA GLU A 165 10.82 6.18 4.11
C GLU A 165 9.71 5.72 5.07
N ILE A 166 9.63 4.43 5.41
CA ILE A 166 8.64 3.91 6.37
C ILE A 166 8.91 4.46 7.78
N ILE A 167 10.17 4.61 8.18
CA ILE A 167 10.52 5.14 9.52
C ILE A 167 10.13 6.61 9.67
N LYS A 168 10.18 7.41 8.59
CA LYS A 168 9.78 8.83 8.62
C LYS A 168 8.35 9.02 9.15
N TRP A 169 7.46 8.05 8.96
CA TRP A 169 6.12 8.07 9.53
C TRP A 169 6.09 8.26 11.06
N LYS A 170 7.09 7.76 11.79
CA LYS A 170 7.20 7.96 13.24
C LYS A 170 7.83 9.31 13.60
N GLN A 171 8.72 9.82 12.75
CA GLN A 171 9.43 11.08 12.98
C GLN A 171 8.50 12.30 12.76
N SER A 172 7.65 12.25 11.73
CA SER A 172 6.67 13.32 11.47
C SER A 172 5.54 13.37 12.52
N ALA A 173 5.23 12.25 13.17
CA ALA A 173 4.27 12.18 14.27
C ALA A 173 4.80 12.80 15.58
N SER A 174 6.13 12.85 15.78
CA SER A 174 6.73 13.53 16.94
C SER A 174 6.75 15.04 16.80
N GLU A 175 6.95 15.57 15.59
CA GLU A 175 7.00 17.02 15.34
C GLU A 175 5.62 17.69 15.45
N SER A 176 4.56 17.02 14.97
CA SER A 176 3.18 17.51 15.06
C SER A 176 2.65 17.62 16.50
N ARG A 177 3.13 16.76 17.42
CA ARG A 177 2.77 16.84 18.85
C ARG A 177 3.49 17.96 19.61
N GLN A 178 4.62 18.44 19.11
CA GLN A 178 5.36 19.55 19.75
C GLN A 178 4.71 20.92 19.50
N TYR A 179 3.93 21.09 18.44
CA TYR A 179 3.29 22.36 18.07
C TYR A 179 1.79 22.45 18.38
N GLY A 180 1.16 21.35 18.82
CA GLY A 180 -0.27 21.29 19.15
C GLY A 180 -0.63 21.54 20.62
N GLY A 181 0.34 21.87 21.47
CA GLY A 181 0.12 22.22 22.87
C GLY A 181 0.02 23.74 23.06
N ARG A 182 -1.17 24.31 22.87
CA ARG A 182 -1.56 25.62 23.41
C ARG A 182 -3.01 25.59 23.87
#